data_AF-A0A2E2MKP9-F1
#
_entry.id   AF-A0A2E2MKP9-F1
#
_cell.length_a   1.000
_cell.length_b   1.000
_cell.length_c   1.000
_cell.angle_alpha   90.00
_cell.angle_beta   90.00
_cell.angle_gamma   90.00
#
_symmetry.space_group_name_H-M   'P 1'
#
loop_
_entity.id
_entity.type
_entity.pdbx_description
1 polymer ?
#
loop_
_entity_poly.entity_id
_entity_poly.type
_entity_poly.pdbx_seq_one_letter_code
_entity_poly.pdbx_strand_id
1 'polypeptide(L)' 'MFIQTETTPNPATLKFLPGCTVMAEGTANFAEAASVGRSPLAQALFAVE' A
#
# COMPACT_ATOMS: atom_id res chain seq x y z
N MET A 1 9.07 -1.92 -13.16
CA MET A 1 9.50 -2.44 -11.83
C MET A 1 8.67 -3.68 -11.53
N PHE A 2 9.26 -4.72 -10.93
CA PHE A 2 8.52 -5.92 -10.55
C PHE A 2 8.14 -5.86 -9.07
N ILE A 3 6.91 -6.20 -8.73
CA ILE A 3 6.40 -6.21 -7.34
C ILE A 3 6.07 -7.66 -6.99
N GLN A 4 6.67 -8.17 -5.92
CA GLN A 4 6.36 -9.50 -5.41
C GLN A 4 5.13 -9.42 -4.49
N THR A 5 4.37 -10.51 -4.39
CA THR A 5 3.19 -10.60 -3.52
C THR A 5 3.31 -11.77 -2.56
N GLU A 6 2.93 -11.55 -1.30
CA GLU A 6 2.83 -12.58 -0.28
C GLU A 6 1.39 -12.65 0.23
N THR A 7 0.87 -13.86 0.36
CA THR A 7 -0.43 -14.08 1.01
C THR A 7 -0.31 -13.77 2.50
N THR A 8 -1.42 -13.30 3.07
CA THR A 8 -1.51 -13.04 4.51
C THR A 8 -2.53 -13.99 5.14
N PRO A 9 -2.51 -14.21 6.46
CA PRO A 9 -3.54 -15.00 7.14
C PRO A 9 -4.96 -14.46 6.96
N ASN A 10 -5.11 -13.16 6.68
CA ASN A 10 -6.40 -12.57 6.35
C ASN A 10 -6.65 -12.70 4.84
N PRO A 11 -7.68 -13.46 4.41
CA PRO A 11 -7.95 -13.70 2.99
C PRO A 11 -8.36 -12.43 2.23
N ALA A 12 -8.80 -11.38 2.92
CA ALA A 12 -9.15 -10.10 2.31
C ALA A 12 -7.94 -9.17 2.11
N THR A 13 -6.72 -9.61 2.46
CA THR A 13 -5.52 -8.77 2.34
C THR A 13 -4.35 -9.48 1.67
N LEU A 14 -3.61 -8.73 0.86
CA LEU A 14 -2.41 -9.17 0.17
C LEU A 14 -1.25 -8.22 0.49
N LYS A 15 -0.06 -8.76 0.72
CA LYS A 15 1.14 -7.97 0.99
C LYS A 15 1.94 -7.81 -0.28
N PHE A 16 2.32 -6.57 -0.61
CA PHE A 16 3.11 -6.23 -1.78
C PHE A 16 4.54 -5.84 -1.37
N LEU A 17 5.53 -6.40 -2.05
CA LEU A 17 6.95 -6.21 -1.82
C LEU A 17 7.59 -5.62 -3.09
N PRO A 18 7.72 -4.28 -3.18
CA PRO A 18 8.24 -3.61 -4.37
C PRO A 18 9.76 -3.73 -4.56
N GLY A 19 10.49 -4.31 -3.60
CA GLY A 19 11.96 -4.45 -3.65
C GLY A 19 12.72 -3.14 -3.39
N CYS A 20 12.03 -2.08 -2.97
CA CYS A 20 12.61 -0.80 -2.59
C CYS A 20 11.95 -0.27 -1.31
N THR A 21 12.64 0.66 -0.64
CA THR A 21 12.10 1.34 0.55
C THR A 21 10.96 2.26 0.15
N VAL A 22 9.76 2.01 0.69
CA VAL A 22 8.56 2.84 0.45
C VAL A 22 8.48 4.00 1.44
N MET A 23 8.77 3.74 2.72
CA MET A 23 8.86 4.75 3.78
C MET A 23 10.17 4.54 4.54
N ALA A 24 10.93 5.62 4.73
CA ALA A 24 12.20 5.56 5.44
C ALA A 24 12.01 5.28 6.94
N GLU A 25 10.96 5.84 7.54
CA GLU A 25 10.64 5.68 8.96
C GLU A 25 9.12 5.62 9.18
N GLY A 26 8.73 4.87 10.21
CA GLY A 26 7.34 4.73 10.64
C GLY A 26 6.46 3.92 9.68
N THR A 27 5.16 4.00 9.93
CA THR A 27 4.12 3.31 9.15
C THR A 27 2.96 4.27 8.92
N ALA A 28 2.43 4.31 7.71
CA ALA A 28 1.22 5.06 7.38
C ALA A 28 0.04 4.11 7.17
N ASN A 29 -1.08 4.39 7.84
CA ASN A 29 -2.34 3.68 7.64
C ASN A 29 -3.34 4.57 6.88
N PHE A 30 -4.06 4.00 5.92
CA PHE A 30 -5.06 4.69 5.10
C PHE A 30 -6.33 3.85 5.08
N ALA A 31 -7.30 4.20 5.94
CA ALA A 31 -8.55 3.46 6.07
C ALA A 31 -9.65 3.93 5.10
N GLU A 32 -9.55 5.19 4.65
CA GLU A 32 -10.57 5.83 3.81
C GLU A 32 -9.93 6.80 2.79
N ALA A 33 -10.63 7.05 1.68
CA ALA A 33 -10.15 7.92 0.61
C ALA A 33 -9.84 9.36 1.08
N ALA A 34 -10.53 9.88 2.11
CA ALA A 34 -10.21 11.19 2.67
C ALA A 34 -8.79 11.26 3.27
N SER A 35 -8.25 10.13 3.75
CA SER A 35 -6.95 10.06 4.40
C SER A 35 -5.77 9.97 3.43
N VAL A 36 -6.01 9.72 2.14
CA VAL A 36 -4.94 9.47 1.14
C VAL A 36 -4.22 10.73 0.67
N GLY A 37 -4.74 11.93 0.97
CA GLY A 37 -4.18 13.22 0.55
C GLY A 37 -2.68 13.40 0.84
N ARG A 38 -2.17 12.76 1.90
CA ARG A 38 -0.76 12.82 2.32
C ARG A 38 0.19 11.86 1.59
N SER A 39 -0.30 11.01 0.69
CA SER A 39 0.53 10.06 -0.06
C SER A 39 0.05 9.91 -1.51
N PRO A 40 0.85 10.33 -2.51
CA PRO A 40 0.53 10.13 -3.92
C PRO A 40 0.34 8.65 -4.27
N LEU A 41 1.11 7.75 -3.63
CA LEU A 41 0.98 6.31 -3.82
C LEU A 41 -0.38 5.81 -3.29
N ALA A 42 -0.81 6.27 -2.11
CA ALA A 42 -2.10 5.86 -1.56
C ALA A 42 -3.27 6.35 -2.44
N GLN A 43 -3.18 7.57 -2.99
CA GLN A 43 -4.18 8.07 -3.94
C GLN A 43 -4.29 7.18 -5.18
N ALA A 44 -3.13 6.80 -5.77
CA ALA A 44 -3.11 5.92 -6.92
C ALA A 44 -3.69 4.54 -6.60
N LEU A 45 -3.36 3.96 -5.44
CA LEU A 45 -3.87 2.64 -5.02
C LEU A 45 -5.39 2.64 -4.78
N PHE A 46 -5.94 3.70 -4.19
CA PHE A 46 -7.40 3.82 -3.98
C PHE A 46 -8.19 4.07 -5.27
N ALA A 47 -7.52 4.43 -6.37
CA ALA A 47 -8.15 4.65 -7.68
C ALA A 47 -8.18 3.39 -8.58
N VAL A 48 -7.64 2.26 -8.10
CA VAL A 48 -7.64 0.97 -8.82
C VAL A 48 -8.98 0.26 -8.57
N GLU A 49 -9.63 -0.23 -9.64
CA GLU A 49 -10.83 -1.10 -9.60
C GLU A 49 -10.50 -2.58 -9.37
#